data_AF-A0A7J2UWN5-F1
#
_entry.id   AF-A0A7J2UWN5-F1
#
_cell.length_a   1.000
_cell.length_b   1.000
_cell.length_c   1.000
_cell.angle_alpha   90.00
_cell.angle_beta   90.00
_cell.angle_gamma   90.00
#
_symmetry.space_group_name_H-M   'P 1'
#
loop_
_entity.id
_entity.type
_entity.pdbx_description
1 polymer ?
#
loop_
_entity_poly.entity_id
_entity_poly.type
_entity_poly.pdbx_seq_one_letter_code
_entity_poly.pdbx_strand_id
1 'polypeptide(L)'
;TGKYPYQKILHRNTQLGMVTEERGFLSLTMTGAERLCNAKQYWVEIYDDFTLKGSVFAPGVKQADASIRIGDEVIVQKYNQLCGVGVALMNGTEMSQATQGEAVKIRHHL
;
A
#
# COMPACT_ATOMS: atom_id res chain seq x y z
N THR A 1 0.87 6.95 31.10
CA THR A 1 0.76 7.83 29.93
C THR A 1 0.21 7.00 28.78
N GLY A 2 -1.01 7.26 28.32
CA GLY A 2 -1.54 6.57 27.14
C GLY A 2 -0.78 7.02 25.89
N LYS A 3 -0.39 6.09 25.02
CA LYS A 3 0.18 6.41 23.72
C LYS A 3 -0.94 6.87 22.79
N TYR A 4 -1.25 8.16 22.78
CA TYR A 4 -2.20 8.74 21.82
C TYR A 4 -1.44 9.26 20.60
N PRO A 5 -1.86 9.00 19.35
CA PRO A 5 -3.03 8.24 18.91
C PRO A 5 -2.70 6.81 18.50
N TYR A 6 -2.28 5.93 19.41
CA TYR A 6 -2.09 4.50 19.11
C TYR A 6 -3.44 3.78 19.03
N GLN A 7 -4.15 3.97 17.91
CA GLN A 7 -5.53 3.50 17.72
C GLN A 7 -5.61 2.41 16.67
N LYS A 8 -6.22 1.28 17.04
CA LYS A 8 -6.50 0.16 16.13
C LYS A 8 -7.91 0.29 15.56
N ILE A 9 -8.05 0.06 14.26
CA ILE A 9 -9.34 -0.07 13.60
C ILE A 9 -9.71 -1.54 13.58
N LEU A 10 -10.75 -1.91 14.33
CA LEU A 10 -11.18 -3.28 14.52
C LEU A 10 -12.57 -3.50 13.91
N HIS A 11 -12.79 -4.67 13.33
CA HIS A 11 -14.12 -5.14 12.96
C HIS A 11 -14.27 -6.59 13.37
N ARG A 12 -15.23 -6.88 14.27
CA ARG A 12 -15.47 -8.23 14.81
C ARG A 12 -14.18 -8.92 15.30
N ASN A 13 -13.38 -8.19 16.08
CA ASN A 13 -12.05 -8.58 16.60
C ASN A 13 -10.92 -8.75 15.56
N THR A 14 -11.17 -8.54 14.28
CA THR A 14 -10.10 -8.50 13.26
C THR A 14 -9.57 -7.08 13.10
N GLN A 15 -8.25 -6.91 13.16
CA GLN A 15 -7.61 -5.62 12.91
C GLN A 15 -7.51 -5.34 11.41
N LEU A 16 -8.09 -4.22 11.00
CA LEU A 16 -8.10 -3.75 9.61
C LEU A 16 -7.00 -2.71 9.35
N GLY A 17 -6.58 -2.01 10.39
CA GLY A 17 -5.53 -1.02 10.28
C GLY A 17 -5.27 -0.36 11.61
N MET A 18 -4.38 0.61 11.61
CA MET A 18 -4.08 1.40 12.79
C MET A 18 -3.51 2.78 12.42
N VAL A 19 -3.67 3.71 13.34
CA VAL A 19 -2.99 5.01 13.34
C VAL A 19 -2.00 4.98 14.50
N THR A 20 -0.82 5.56 14.30
CA THR A 20 0.18 5.77 15.37
C THR A 20 0.72 7.20 15.29
N GLU A 21 1.32 7.66 16.39
CA GLU A 21 1.94 8.98 16.46
C GLU A 21 3.10 9.10 15.47
N GLU A 22 3.95 8.06 15.40
CA GLU A 22 5.17 8.08 14.60
C GLU A 22 4.89 8.11 13.09
N ARG A 23 3.76 7.53 12.67
CA ARG A 23 3.35 7.55 11.26
C ARG A 23 2.43 8.71 10.94
N GLY A 24 1.51 9.08 11.83
CA GLY A 24 0.48 10.11 11.55
C GLY A 24 -0.55 9.73 10.47
N PHE A 25 -0.37 8.59 9.78
CA PHE A 25 -1.24 8.09 8.71
C PHE A 25 -1.89 6.76 9.08
N LEU A 26 -2.97 6.42 8.36
CA LEU A 26 -3.59 5.11 8.42
C LEU A 26 -2.65 4.05 7.84
N SER A 27 -2.30 3.04 8.62
CA SER A 27 -1.58 1.86 8.17
C SER A 27 -2.54 0.68 8.04
N LEU A 28 -2.72 0.17 6.82
CA LEU A 28 -3.59 -0.96 6.54
C LEU A 28 -2.94 -2.30 6.92
N THR A 29 -3.74 -3.22 7.45
CA THR A 29 -3.40 -4.65 7.44
C THR A 29 -3.78 -5.26 6.10
N MET A 30 -3.32 -6.49 5.81
CA MET A 30 -3.77 -7.23 4.62
C MET A 30 -5.29 -7.37 4.58
N THR A 31 -5.90 -7.78 5.69
CA THR A 31 -7.37 -7.90 5.79
C THR A 31 -8.10 -6.57 5.65
N GLY A 32 -7.47 -5.45 6.05
CA GLY A 32 -8.01 -4.12 5.80
C GLY A 32 -8.00 -3.77 4.32
N ALA A 33 -6.88 -4.04 3.64
CA ALA A 33 -6.74 -3.81 2.21
C ALA A 33 -7.71 -4.65 1.38
N GLU A 34 -7.95 -5.92 1.74
CA GLU A 34 -8.96 -6.77 1.07
C GLU A 34 -10.33 -6.12 1.01
N ARG A 35 -10.73 -5.38 2.06
CA ARG A 35 -12.02 -4.66 2.08
C ARG A 35 -12.04 -3.45 1.17
N LEU A 36 -10.88 -2.87 0.89
CA LEU A 36 -10.72 -1.64 0.11
C LEU A 36 -10.39 -1.91 -1.36
N CYS A 37 -10.01 -3.12 -1.74
CA CYS A 37 -9.75 -3.48 -3.15
C CYS A 37 -10.89 -3.05 -4.10
N ASN A 38 -12.14 -3.18 -3.66
CA ASN A 38 -13.32 -2.80 -4.48
C ASN A 38 -13.52 -1.29 -4.61
N ALA A 39 -12.89 -0.47 -3.77
CA ALA A 39 -12.98 0.99 -3.86
C ALA A 39 -12.23 1.55 -5.07
N LYS A 40 -11.28 0.78 -5.64
CA LYS A 40 -10.47 1.17 -6.81
C LYS A 40 -9.73 2.50 -6.62
N GLN A 41 -9.23 2.73 -5.41
CA GLN A 41 -8.43 3.90 -5.04
C GLN A 41 -7.13 3.45 -4.38
N TYR A 42 -6.08 4.27 -4.52
CA TYR A 42 -4.76 4.06 -3.90
C TYR A 42 -4.15 2.68 -4.21
N TRP A 43 -4.34 2.20 -5.45
CA TRP A 43 -3.82 0.92 -5.91
C TRP A 43 -2.58 1.08 -6.79
N VAL A 44 -1.72 0.07 -6.74
CA VAL A 44 -0.52 -0.09 -7.57
C VAL A 44 -0.55 -1.50 -8.18
N GLU A 45 -0.71 -1.57 -9.50
CA GLU A 45 -0.64 -2.82 -10.27
C GLU A 45 0.82 -3.11 -10.63
N ILE A 46 1.31 -4.28 -10.24
CA ILE A 46 2.64 -4.77 -10.61
C ILE A 46 2.58 -5.68 -11.84
N TYR A 47 3.70 -5.82 -12.55
CA TYR A 47 3.78 -6.76 -13.67
C TYR A 47 3.60 -8.22 -13.23
N ASP A 48 3.13 -9.03 -14.17
CA ASP A 48 2.69 -10.41 -13.92
C ASP A 48 3.86 -11.33 -13.53
N ASP A 49 5.03 -11.10 -14.12
CA ASP A 49 6.30 -11.81 -13.87
C ASP A 49 7.05 -11.28 -12.62
N PHE A 50 6.61 -10.18 -12.03
CA PHE A 50 7.25 -9.59 -10.86
C PHE A 50 6.89 -10.35 -9.57
N THR A 51 7.87 -10.90 -8.86
CA THR A 51 7.64 -11.57 -7.57
C THR A 51 7.89 -10.63 -6.40
N LEU A 52 6.85 -10.37 -5.60
CA LEU A 52 6.95 -9.50 -4.44
C LEU A 52 7.63 -10.21 -3.25
N LYS A 53 8.85 -9.77 -2.89
CA LYS A 53 9.62 -10.28 -1.73
C LYS A 53 10.06 -9.17 -0.76
N GLY A 54 9.96 -7.92 -1.17
CA GLY A 54 10.45 -6.75 -0.46
C GLY A 54 9.72 -5.52 -0.97
N SER A 55 10.44 -4.44 -1.25
CA SER A 55 9.83 -3.25 -1.85
C SER A 55 9.50 -3.44 -3.33
N VAL A 56 8.55 -2.64 -3.83
CA VAL A 56 8.26 -2.52 -5.27
C VAL A 56 9.12 -1.40 -5.82
N PHE A 57 9.88 -1.69 -6.86
CA PHE A 57 10.63 -0.69 -7.62
C PHE A 57 9.81 -0.25 -8.83
N ALA A 58 10.01 0.98 -9.30
CA ALA A 58 9.26 1.56 -10.42
C ALA A 58 9.21 0.66 -11.69
N PRO A 59 10.30 -0.03 -12.10
CA PRO A 59 10.26 -0.98 -13.22
C PRO A 59 9.29 -2.15 -13.03
N GLY A 60 8.96 -2.50 -11.79
CA GLY A 60 8.00 -3.56 -11.46
C GLY A 60 6.56 -3.09 -11.47
N VAL A 61 6.30 -1.78 -11.59
CA VAL A 61 4.95 -1.20 -11.64
C VAL A 61 4.46 -1.15 -13.07
N LYS A 62 3.29 -1.73 -13.30
CA LYS A 62 2.57 -1.70 -14.59
C LYS A 62 1.71 -0.45 -14.70
N GLN A 63 1.00 -0.11 -13.63
CA GLN A 63 0.18 1.10 -13.54
C GLN A 63 -0.10 1.42 -12.07
N ALA A 64 -0.27 2.69 -11.73
CA ALA A 64 -0.74 3.10 -10.42
C ALA A 64 -1.83 4.17 -10.51
N ASP A 65 -2.65 4.26 -9.46
CA ASP A 65 -3.64 5.32 -9.31
C ASP A 65 -2.96 6.70 -9.25
N ALA A 66 -3.29 7.59 -10.19
CA ALA A 66 -2.70 8.93 -10.31
C ALA A 66 -2.98 9.85 -9.10
N SER A 67 -3.95 9.49 -8.24
CA SER A 67 -4.22 10.21 -7.00
C SER A 67 -3.16 9.98 -5.91
N ILE A 68 -2.38 8.90 -6.00
CA ILE A 68 -1.35 8.55 -5.02
C ILE A 68 -0.31 9.65 -4.90
N ARG A 69 0.03 9.98 -3.64
CA ARG A 69 1.11 10.88 -3.24
C ARG A 69 2.11 10.13 -2.35
N ILE A 70 3.32 10.69 -2.27
CA ILE A 70 4.38 10.18 -1.39
C ILE A 70 3.86 10.18 0.06
N GLY A 71 4.04 9.06 0.76
CA GLY A 71 3.56 8.86 2.13
C GLY A 71 2.19 8.19 2.22
N ASP A 72 1.43 8.11 1.12
CA ASP A 72 0.14 7.43 1.13
C ASP A 72 0.29 5.94 1.38
N GLU A 73 -0.67 5.39 2.10
CA GLU A 73 -0.81 3.96 2.27
C GLU A 73 -1.49 3.37 1.02
N VAL A 74 -0.84 2.41 0.38
CA VAL A 74 -1.25 1.87 -0.92
C VAL A 74 -1.46 0.36 -0.90
N ILE A 75 -2.35 -0.07 -1.78
CA ILE A 75 -2.65 -1.47 -2.07
C ILE A 75 -1.84 -1.90 -3.27
N VAL A 76 -0.99 -2.90 -3.12
CA VAL A 76 -0.26 -3.51 -4.24
C VAL A 76 -1.01 -4.74 -4.70
N GLN A 77 -1.29 -4.82 -6.00
CA GLN A 77 -2.08 -5.89 -6.59
C GLN A 77 -1.47 -6.40 -7.89
N LYS A 78 -1.86 -7.62 -8.23
CA LYS A 78 -1.55 -8.30 -9.50
C LYS A 78 -2.80 -9.01 -9.99
N TYR A 79 -3.18 -8.82 -11.25
CA TYR A 79 -4.43 -9.37 -11.81
C TYR A 79 -5.66 -8.98 -10.97
N ASN A 80 -5.69 -7.75 -10.44
CA ASN A 80 -6.70 -7.29 -9.48
C ASN A 80 -6.81 -8.11 -8.18
N GLN A 81 -5.79 -8.91 -7.85
CA GLN A 81 -5.69 -9.62 -6.58
C GLN A 81 -4.70 -8.90 -5.67
N LEU A 82 -5.08 -8.72 -4.40
CA LEU A 82 -4.21 -8.15 -3.39
C LEU A 82 -2.93 -8.98 -3.26
N CYS A 83 -1.77 -8.34 -3.39
CA CYS A 83 -0.47 -8.95 -3.14
C CYS A 83 0.20 -8.38 -1.90
N GLY A 84 -0.07 -7.12 -1.56
CA GLY A 84 0.55 -6.48 -0.41
C GLY A 84 0.02 -5.09 -0.11
N VAL A 85 0.54 -4.54 0.97
CA VAL A 85 0.30 -3.16 1.40
C VAL A 85 1.62 -2.49 1.75
N GLY A 86 1.71 -1.20 1.48
CA GLY A 86 2.92 -0.43 1.70
C GLY A 86 2.70 1.07 1.70
N VAL A 87 3.81 1.78 1.79
CA VAL A 87 3.83 3.25 1.73
C VAL A 87 4.41 3.68 0.39
N ALA A 88 3.72 4.56 -0.30
CA ALA A 88 4.18 5.16 -1.54
C ALA A 88 5.43 6.02 -1.29
N LEU A 89 6.46 5.82 -2.11
CA LEU A 89 7.68 6.63 -2.15
C LEU A 89 7.76 7.50 -3.43
N MET A 90 6.81 7.31 -4.33
CA MET A 90 6.61 8.08 -5.56
C MET A 90 5.13 8.48 -5.66
N ASN A 91 4.82 9.47 -6.50
CA ASN A 91 3.42 9.69 -6.89
C ASN A 91 2.98 8.67 -7.95
N GLY A 92 1.67 8.43 -8.11
CA GLY A 92 1.18 7.37 -9.00
C GLY A 92 1.57 7.52 -10.48
N THR A 93 1.63 8.76 -10.98
CA THR A 93 2.08 9.02 -12.37
C THR A 93 3.55 8.65 -12.54
N GLU A 94 4.39 9.04 -11.58
CA GLU A 94 5.82 8.72 -11.56
C GLU A 94 6.06 7.21 -11.42
N MET A 95 5.32 6.52 -10.56
CA MET A 95 5.42 5.05 -10.44
C MET A 95 5.20 4.34 -11.77
N SER A 96 4.30 4.86 -12.62
CA SER A 96 3.95 4.26 -13.91
C SER A 96 4.93 4.62 -15.04
N GLN A 97 5.77 5.64 -14.87
CA GLN A 97 6.62 6.19 -15.93
C GLN A 97 8.12 6.04 -15.64
N ALA A 98 8.51 6.00 -14.38
CA ALA A 98 9.90 5.93 -13.97
C ALA A 98 10.52 4.57 -14.27
N THR A 99 11.76 4.57 -14.74
CA THR A 99 12.54 3.37 -15.06
C THR A 99 13.47 2.93 -13.94
N GLN A 100 13.48 3.63 -12.80
CA GLN A 100 14.32 3.34 -11.65
C GLN A 100 13.76 3.96 -10.37
N GLY A 101 14.22 3.47 -9.22
CA GLY A 101 13.83 3.95 -7.89
C GLY A 101 12.80 3.08 -7.19
N GLU A 102 12.74 3.18 -5.87
CA GLU A 102 11.78 2.47 -5.03
C GLU A 102 10.42 3.18 -5.09
N ALA A 103 9.39 2.49 -5.57
CA ALA A 103 8.05 3.04 -5.75
C ALA A 103 7.19 2.86 -4.50
N VAL A 104 7.23 1.67 -3.89
CA VAL A 104 6.45 1.34 -2.69
C VAL A 104 7.31 0.58 -1.70
N LYS A 105 7.40 1.11 -0.49
CA LYS A 105 7.97 0.41 0.66
C LYS A 105 6.93 -0.51 1.28
N ILE A 106 7.04 -1.81 1.00
CA ILE A 106 6.12 -2.83 1.51
C ILE A 106 6.31 -3.02 3.01
N ARG A 107 5.21 -3.29 3.72
CA ARG A 107 5.28 -3.81 5.10
C ARG A 107 4.68 -5.20 5.27
N HIS A 108 3.62 -5.50 4.53
CA HIS A 108 2.97 -6.80 4.55
C HIS A 108 2.68 -7.22 3.12
N HIS A 109 2.89 -8.49 2.83
CA HIS A 109 2.55 -9.12 1.56
C HIS A 109 2.06 -10.55 1.83
N LEU A 110 1.40 -11.13 0.84
CA LEU A 110 1.01 -12.55 0.84
C LEU A 110 2.23 -13.47 0.62
#